data_AF-A0A453KPY9-F1
#
_entry.id   AF-A0A453KPY9-F1
#
_cell.length_a   1.000
_cell.length_b   1.000
_cell.length_c   1.000
_cell.angle_alpha   90.00
_cell.angle_beta   90.00
_cell.angle_gamma   90.00
#
_symmetry.space_group_name_H-M   'P 1'
#
loop_
_entity.id
_entity.type
_entity.pdbx_description
1 polymer ?
#
loop_
_entity_poly.entity_id
_entity_poly.type
_entity_poly.pdbx_seq_one_letter_code
_entity_poly.pdbx_strand_id
1 'polypeptide(L)'
;MEHKSNVRVVEMSACLVWLRDLGPSFVVREGDTRLRREIAGVDWQYNAYGGYNGLFGPEDHQLNRRKGHEEHITEDNLVARKVLELERIPRFETNFVLEGGSIHVDGEGTCITTEQCLCHGNRNPHMSKDEIENQLKTHLGVSKVIWLPKGLYGDEMISGHVDNICCFTGPSTVLLSWIDDKSDPQYEHSAAAFDVLSNTTDAKGRKLDIIKIHVPGPLCMTEEVAQPFLGSVRVFDKDIFQFCFAVLP
;
A
#
# COMPACT_ATOMS: atom_id res chain seq x y z
N MET A 1 22.94 -20.53 8.82
CA MET A 1 22.55 -20.03 7.48
C MET A 1 23.81 -19.86 6.67
N GLU A 2 23.84 -20.41 5.46
CA GLU A 2 24.98 -20.25 4.55
C GLU A 2 24.96 -18.82 4.00
N HIS A 3 26.02 -18.05 4.22
CA HIS A 3 26.11 -16.66 3.82
C HIS A 3 26.22 -16.57 2.29
N LYS A 4 25.16 -16.15 1.61
CA LYS A 4 25.21 -15.81 0.18
C LYS A 4 25.86 -14.45 0.00
N SER A 5 26.99 -14.37 -0.72
CA SER A 5 27.79 -13.15 -0.87
C SER A 5 27.08 -11.99 -1.58
N ASN A 6 25.98 -12.26 -2.29
CA ASN A 6 25.17 -11.27 -2.99
C ASN A 6 23.94 -10.79 -2.17
N VAL A 7 23.81 -11.20 -0.91
CA VAL A 7 22.73 -10.76 -0.01
C VAL A 7 23.37 -10.09 1.21
N ARG A 8 23.09 -8.79 1.39
CA ARG A 8 23.49 -8.08 2.61
C ARG A 8 22.39 -8.27 3.66
N VAL A 9 22.74 -8.88 4.78
CA VAL A 9 21.86 -8.98 5.95
C VAL A 9 22.21 -7.85 6.91
N VAL A 10 21.20 -7.12 7.38
CA VAL A 10 21.34 -6.05 8.37
C VAL A 10 20.39 -6.28 9.52
N GLU A 11 20.81 -5.88 10.72
CA GLU A 11 19.96 -5.96 11.90
C GLU A 11 19.02 -4.75 11.94
N MET A 12 17.72 -5.00 11.99
CA MET A 12 16.69 -3.97 12.07
C MET A 12 15.45 -4.52 12.79
N SER A 13 15.12 -3.95 13.94
CA SER A 13 13.87 -4.28 14.64
C SER A 13 12.66 -3.70 13.91
N ALA A 14 11.63 -4.52 13.75
CA ALA A 14 10.29 -4.19 13.28
C ALA A 14 9.30 -5.20 13.92
N CYS A 15 8.06 -4.76 14.17
CA CYS A 15 6.98 -5.62 14.63
C CYS A 15 6.32 -6.37 13.45
N LEU A 16 6.22 -5.71 12.30
CA LEU A 16 5.70 -6.27 11.05
C LEU A 16 6.80 -6.40 10.00
N VAL A 17 6.61 -7.32 9.03
CA VAL A 17 7.60 -7.63 7.98
C VAL A 17 7.21 -7.08 6.60
N TRP A 18 6.31 -6.09 6.56
CA TRP A 18 5.73 -5.53 5.34
C TRP A 18 6.49 -4.29 4.86
N LEU A 19 7.72 -4.48 4.33
CA LEU A 19 8.59 -3.37 3.93
C LEU A 19 8.00 -2.47 2.83
N ARG A 20 7.03 -2.96 2.05
CA ARG A 20 6.24 -2.16 1.10
C ARG A 20 5.54 -0.99 1.81
N ASP A 21 5.04 -1.23 3.02
CA ASP A 21 4.22 -0.27 3.77
C ASP A 21 5.02 0.47 4.84
N LEU A 22 6.05 -0.18 5.40
CA LEU A 22 6.91 0.37 6.45
C LEU A 22 8.15 1.10 5.92
N GLY A 23 8.57 0.78 4.70
CA GLY A 23 9.77 1.31 4.08
C GLY A 23 9.58 2.73 3.54
N PRO A 24 10.69 3.42 3.23
CA PRO A 24 10.59 4.75 2.67
C PRO A 24 10.11 4.68 1.21
N SER A 25 9.31 5.65 0.78
CA SER A 25 9.05 5.84 -0.65
C SER A 25 10.16 6.69 -1.26
N PHE A 26 11.04 6.07 -2.05
CA PHE A 26 12.11 6.79 -2.71
C PHE A 26 11.58 7.68 -3.83
N VAL A 27 12.06 8.92 -3.85
CA VAL A 27 11.79 9.91 -4.89
C VAL A 27 13.10 10.43 -5.45
N VAL A 28 13.06 10.82 -6.72
CA VAL A 28 14.25 11.31 -7.42
C VAL A 28 13.99 12.68 -8.03
N ARG A 29 15.04 13.48 -8.05
CA ARG A 29 15.10 14.69 -8.86
C ARG A 29 16.17 14.49 -9.91
N GLU A 30 15.76 14.45 -11.17
CA GLU A 30 16.70 14.51 -12.28
C GLU A 30 17.38 15.90 -12.24
N GLY A 31 18.70 15.90 -12.16
CA GLY A 31 19.47 17.14 -12.25
C GLY A 31 19.40 17.69 -13.67
N ASP A 32 19.46 19.01 -13.84
CA ASP A 32 19.85 19.55 -15.14
C ASP A 32 21.25 19.04 -15.48
N THR A 33 21.59 18.97 -16.76
CA THR A 33 22.74 18.31 -17.45
C THR A 33 24.14 18.35 -16.77
N ARG A 34 24.32 19.09 -15.68
CA ARG A 34 25.53 19.22 -14.84
C ARG A 34 25.41 18.70 -13.40
N LEU A 35 24.21 18.39 -12.90
CA LEU A 35 23.99 17.85 -11.56
C LEU A 35 23.69 16.34 -11.64
N ARG A 36 24.25 15.57 -10.71
CA ARG A 36 23.92 14.14 -10.57
C ARG A 36 22.45 14.00 -10.15
N ARG A 37 21.79 12.94 -10.61
CA ARG A 37 20.47 12.51 -10.11
C ARG A 37 20.49 12.51 -8.58
N GLU A 38 19.58 13.25 -7.97
CA GLU A 38 19.44 13.31 -6.52
C GLU A 38 18.33 12.37 -6.08
N ILE A 39 18.55 11.67 -4.96
CA ILE A 39 17.60 10.74 -4.36
C ILE A 39 17.28 11.21 -2.95
N ALA A 40 16.01 11.07 -2.56
CA ALA A 40 15.54 11.22 -1.19
C ALA A 40 14.52 10.12 -0.89
N GLY A 41 14.21 9.90 0.39
CA GLY A 41 13.11 9.03 0.81
C GLY A 41 12.05 9.82 1.56
N VAL A 42 10.80 9.58 1.23
CA VAL A 42 9.66 10.05 2.02
C VAL A 42 9.41 9.04 3.14
N ASP A 43 9.42 9.55 4.37
CA ASP A 43 9.16 8.83 5.61
C ASP A 43 7.71 9.14 6.03
N TRP A 44 6.80 8.25 5.63
CA TRP A 44 5.38 8.33 5.95
C TRP A 44 5.12 7.93 7.39
N GLN A 45 4.08 8.47 8.01
CA GLN A 45 3.61 7.90 9.27
C GLN A 45 2.93 6.55 9.00
N TYR A 46 3.21 5.56 9.83
CA TYR A 46 2.57 4.27 9.83
C TYR A 46 1.78 4.07 11.12
N ASN A 47 0.52 3.61 11.00
CA ASN A 47 -0.34 3.40 12.16
C ASN A 47 -0.95 2.00 12.21
N ALA A 48 -0.29 1.02 11.58
CA ALA A 48 -0.76 -0.36 11.50
C ALA A 48 -2.14 -0.47 10.82
N TYR A 49 -2.25 0.11 9.62
CA TYR A 49 -3.46 0.11 8.80
C TYR A 49 -4.71 0.64 9.54
N GLY A 50 -4.50 1.61 10.44
CA GLY A 50 -5.54 2.20 11.27
C GLY A 50 -5.72 1.60 12.66
N GLY A 51 -4.78 0.75 13.10
CA GLY A 51 -4.59 0.40 14.50
C GLY A 51 -4.33 -1.09 14.75
N TYR A 52 -3.41 -1.37 15.67
CA TYR A 52 -3.01 -2.72 16.08
C TYR A 52 -4.17 -3.59 16.60
N ASN A 53 -5.19 -3.00 17.22
CA ASN A 53 -6.36 -3.73 17.70
C ASN A 53 -7.13 -4.45 16.58
N GLY A 54 -7.14 -3.87 15.37
CA GLY A 54 -7.77 -4.48 14.20
C GLY A 54 -7.00 -5.70 13.72
N LEU A 55 -5.67 -5.61 13.71
CA LEU A 55 -4.76 -6.67 13.21
C LEU A 55 -4.62 -7.87 14.13
N PHE A 56 -4.51 -7.64 15.44
CA PHE A 56 -4.17 -8.68 16.42
C PHE A 56 -5.36 -9.08 17.31
N GLY A 57 -6.55 -8.51 17.06
CA GLY A 57 -7.73 -8.71 17.87
C GLY A 57 -7.62 -8.09 19.28
N PRO A 58 -8.72 -8.09 20.06
CA PRO A 58 -8.74 -7.50 21.39
C PRO A 58 -7.91 -8.29 22.43
N GLU A 59 -7.65 -9.57 22.18
CA GLU A 59 -7.07 -10.52 23.14
C GLU A 59 -5.55 -10.68 23.04
N ASP A 60 -4.89 -10.13 22.01
CA ASP A 60 -3.42 -10.11 21.95
C ASP A 60 -2.85 -9.09 22.93
N HIS A 61 -2.91 -9.49 24.19
CA HIS A 61 -2.56 -8.72 25.36
C HIS A 61 -1.06 -8.39 25.45
N GLN A 62 -0.17 -8.84 24.56
CA GLN A 62 1.24 -8.43 24.62
C GLN A 62 1.49 -7.13 23.85
N LEU A 63 0.85 -6.96 22.69
CA LEU A 63 0.86 -5.71 21.93
C LEU A 63 -0.18 -4.71 22.48
N ASN A 64 -1.35 -5.20 22.93
CA ASN A 64 -2.41 -4.37 23.51
C ASN A 64 -2.16 -3.93 24.97
N ARG A 65 -1.19 -4.53 25.70
CA ARG A 65 -0.84 -4.13 27.09
C ARG A 65 0.02 -2.89 27.21
N ARG A 66 0.51 -2.32 26.10
CA ARG A 66 1.06 -0.95 26.13
C ARG A 66 -0.09 0.07 26.22
N LYS A 67 -0.97 -0.10 27.20
CA LYS A 67 -2.00 0.87 27.59
C LYS A 67 -1.28 2.16 28.01
N GLY A 68 -1.38 3.18 27.17
CA GLY A 68 -0.73 4.48 27.32
C GLY A 68 0.01 4.99 26.08
N HIS A 69 0.01 4.25 24.96
CA HIS A 69 0.80 4.56 23.76
C HIS A 69 -0.05 5.07 22.60
N GLU A 70 -0.89 6.09 22.82
CA GLU A 70 -1.45 6.88 21.70
C GLU A 70 -0.34 7.67 20.96
N GLU A 71 0.88 7.72 21.52
CA GLU A 71 2.00 8.54 21.02
C GLU A 71 3.29 7.76 20.70
N HIS A 72 3.34 6.43 20.85
CA HIS A 72 4.60 5.72 20.60
C HIS A 72 4.69 5.21 19.18
N ILE A 73 5.54 5.90 18.41
CA ILE A 73 6.38 5.34 17.35
C ILE A 73 6.67 3.86 17.68
N THR A 74 5.97 2.96 17.00
CA THR A 74 6.29 1.54 17.05
C THR A 74 7.60 1.32 16.29
N GLU A 75 8.26 0.17 16.50
CA GLU A 75 9.50 -0.14 15.77
C GLU A 75 9.29 -0.05 14.25
N ASP A 76 8.05 -0.32 13.79
CA ASP A 76 7.56 -0.16 12.43
C ASP A 76 7.71 1.28 11.90
N ASN A 77 7.34 2.31 12.70
CA ASN A 77 7.52 3.72 12.33
C ASN A 77 9.00 4.16 12.22
N LEU A 78 9.94 3.34 12.67
CA LEU A 78 11.36 3.63 12.55
C LEU A 78 12.00 2.96 11.32
N VAL A 79 11.30 2.06 10.63
CA VAL A 79 11.86 1.28 9.53
C VAL A 79 12.32 2.19 8.39
N ALA A 80 11.45 3.08 7.90
CA ALA A 80 11.80 4.03 6.84
C ALA A 80 13.02 4.89 7.20
N ARG A 81 13.03 5.48 8.41
CA ARG A 81 14.18 6.24 8.93
C ARG A 81 15.48 5.41 8.95
N LYS A 82 15.44 4.20 9.50
CA LYS A 82 16.62 3.33 9.61
C LYS A 82 17.16 2.93 8.23
N VAL A 83 16.28 2.64 7.26
CA VAL A 83 16.68 2.36 5.87
C VAL A 83 17.40 3.56 5.25
N LEU A 84 16.86 4.76 5.43
CA LEU A 84 17.46 5.99 4.87
C LEU A 84 18.78 6.35 5.53
N GLU A 85 18.91 6.18 6.85
CA GLU A 85 20.16 6.38 7.58
C GLU A 85 21.25 5.39 7.13
N LEU A 86 20.88 4.11 6.96
CA LEU A 86 21.79 3.06 6.49
C LEU A 86 22.37 3.38 5.12
N GLU A 87 21.53 3.88 4.21
CA GLU A 87 21.94 4.26 2.85
C GLU A 87 22.47 5.69 2.73
N ARG A 88 22.44 6.47 3.83
CA ARG A 88 22.83 7.89 3.87
C ARG A 88 22.06 8.74 2.86
N ILE A 89 20.77 8.47 2.71
CA ILE A 89 19.86 9.17 1.80
C ILE A 89 19.08 10.25 2.57
N PRO A 90 18.93 11.48 2.03
CA PRO A 90 18.09 12.51 2.63
C PRO A 90 16.66 12.03 2.92
N ARG A 91 16.12 12.44 4.06
CA ARG A 91 14.79 12.05 4.54
C ARG A 91 13.82 13.23 4.49
N PHE A 92 12.67 13.03 3.87
CA PHE A 92 11.50 13.91 3.99
C PHE A 92 10.53 13.31 5.00
N GLU A 93 10.55 13.85 6.22
CA GLU A 93 9.62 13.46 7.28
C GLU A 93 8.24 14.05 7.01
N THR A 94 7.20 13.24 7.23
CA THR A 94 5.81 13.66 7.11
C THR A 94 5.04 13.32 8.38
N ASN A 95 3.91 14.01 8.59
CA ASN A 95 2.90 13.63 9.59
C ASN A 95 1.69 12.93 8.94
N PHE A 96 1.81 12.60 7.65
CA PHE A 96 0.73 12.03 6.85
C PHE A 96 0.80 10.51 6.93
N VAL A 97 -0.31 9.88 7.34
CA VAL A 97 -0.38 8.42 7.43
C VAL A 97 -0.57 7.86 6.02
N LEU A 98 0.39 7.08 5.55
CA LEU A 98 0.33 6.44 4.24
C LEU A 98 1.20 5.18 4.20
N GLU A 99 0.65 4.13 3.63
CA GLU A 99 1.36 2.90 3.32
C GLU A 99 1.75 2.86 1.83
N GLY A 100 2.96 2.41 1.51
CA GLY A 100 3.42 2.35 0.12
C GLY A 100 2.59 1.43 -0.79
N GLY A 101 1.90 0.43 -0.26
CA GLY A 101 0.96 -0.41 -1.03
C GLY A 101 -0.36 0.28 -1.38
N SER A 102 -0.69 1.40 -0.73
CA SER A 102 -1.92 2.15 -0.96
C SER A 102 -1.87 3.09 -2.17
N ILE A 103 -0.72 3.19 -2.83
CA ILE A 103 -0.47 4.06 -3.99
C ILE A 103 0.33 3.35 -5.09
N HIS A 104 0.09 3.73 -6.34
CA HIS A 104 0.93 3.33 -7.47
C HIS A 104 1.11 4.48 -8.45
N VAL A 105 2.32 4.72 -8.93
CA VAL A 105 2.63 5.82 -9.87
C VAL A 105 3.08 5.29 -11.24
N ASP A 106 2.87 6.08 -12.29
CA ASP A 106 3.33 5.78 -13.65
C ASP A 106 4.72 6.36 -13.98
N GLY A 107 5.29 7.15 -13.06
CA GLY A 107 6.55 7.88 -13.27
C GLY A 107 6.43 9.10 -14.20
N GLU A 108 5.23 9.42 -14.69
CA GLU A 108 4.96 10.50 -15.64
C GLU A 108 3.89 11.50 -15.16
N GLY A 109 3.60 11.48 -13.86
CA GLY A 109 2.75 12.46 -13.19
C GLY A 109 1.38 11.93 -12.75
N THR A 110 1.11 10.63 -12.91
CA THR A 110 -0.16 10.02 -12.51
C THR A 110 0.04 9.07 -11.33
N CYS A 111 -0.81 9.19 -10.32
CA CYS A 111 -0.96 8.23 -9.23
C CYS A 111 -2.34 7.55 -9.32
N ILE A 112 -2.41 6.26 -9.01
CA ILE A 112 -3.67 5.54 -8.74
C ILE A 112 -3.66 5.16 -7.26
N THR A 113 -4.81 5.30 -6.63
CA THR A 113 -5.04 4.94 -5.23
C THR A 113 -6.50 4.50 -5.03
N THR A 114 -6.89 4.05 -3.84
CA THR A 114 -8.28 3.73 -3.49
C THR A 114 -8.85 4.73 -2.49
N GLU A 115 -10.10 5.13 -2.69
CA GLU A 115 -10.84 5.94 -1.69
C GLU A 115 -11.05 5.13 -0.41
N GLN A 116 -11.34 3.83 -0.54
CA GLN A 116 -11.53 2.92 0.58
C GLN A 116 -10.36 2.94 1.58
N CYS A 117 -9.13 3.11 1.11
CA CYS A 117 -7.95 3.16 1.97
C CYS A 117 -7.67 4.59 2.45
N LEU A 118 -7.36 5.52 1.54
CA LEU A 118 -6.80 6.81 1.93
C LEU A 118 -7.82 7.74 2.58
N CYS A 119 -9.11 7.63 2.21
CA CYS A 119 -10.19 8.40 2.82
C CYS A 119 -10.81 7.71 4.04
N HIS A 120 -10.26 6.57 4.46
CA HIS A 120 -10.77 5.87 5.63
C HIS A 120 -10.52 6.68 6.90
N GLY A 121 -11.50 6.74 7.80
CA GLY A 121 -11.43 7.54 9.03
C GLY A 121 -10.36 7.09 10.04
N ASN A 122 -9.71 5.95 9.80
CA ASN A 122 -8.59 5.47 10.62
C ASN A 122 -7.21 5.84 10.06
N ARG A 123 -7.14 6.51 8.90
CA ARG A 123 -5.90 7.04 8.32
C ARG A 123 -5.73 8.50 8.74
N ASN A 124 -6.26 9.41 7.95
CA ASN A 124 -6.11 10.86 8.14
C ASN A 124 -7.48 11.52 8.36
N PRO A 125 -8.19 11.25 9.49
CA PRO A 125 -9.58 11.70 9.69
C PRO A 125 -9.78 13.22 9.72
N HIS A 126 -8.69 13.97 9.87
CA HIS A 126 -8.66 15.43 9.91
C HIS A 126 -8.45 16.05 8.52
N MET A 127 -8.27 15.24 7.47
CA MET A 127 -8.06 15.71 6.10
C MET A 127 -9.25 15.36 5.21
N SER A 128 -9.62 16.31 4.35
CA SER A 128 -10.48 16.08 3.21
C SER A 128 -9.75 15.33 2.10
N LYS A 129 -10.52 14.76 1.16
CA LYS A 129 -9.97 14.09 -0.02
C LYS A 129 -9.05 15.00 -0.85
N ASP A 130 -9.39 16.28 -0.98
CA ASP A 130 -8.56 17.26 -1.72
C ASP A 130 -7.24 17.56 -0.99
N GLU A 131 -7.26 17.62 0.35
CA GLU A 131 -6.03 17.79 1.15
C GLU A 131 -5.13 16.55 1.04
N ILE A 132 -5.71 15.35 1.07
CA ILE A 132 -5.00 14.10 0.83
C ILE A 132 -4.37 14.10 -0.57
N GLU A 133 -5.15 14.46 -1.60
CA GLU A 133 -4.65 14.54 -2.98
C GLU A 133 -3.46 15.52 -3.09
N ASN A 134 -3.52 16.65 -2.38
CA ASN A 134 -2.42 17.61 -2.36
C ASN A 134 -1.16 17.08 -1.65
N GLN A 135 -1.29 16.26 -0.61
CA GLN A 135 -0.14 15.56 -0.01
C GLN A 135 0.53 14.62 -1.02
N LEU A 136 -0.27 13.82 -1.73
CA LEU A 136 0.23 12.92 -2.78
C LEU A 136 0.96 13.69 -3.87
N LYS A 137 0.37 14.77 -4.40
CA LYS A 137 1.01 15.62 -5.42
C LYS A 137 2.33 16.21 -4.93
N THR A 138 2.35 16.73 -3.71
CA THR A 138 3.52 17.40 -3.12
C THR A 138 4.68 16.43 -2.95
N HIS A 139 4.43 15.26 -2.37
CA HIS A 139 5.48 14.34 -1.98
C HIS A 139 5.88 13.34 -3.08
N LEU A 140 4.96 12.96 -3.98
CA LEU A 140 5.24 12.03 -5.07
C LEU A 140 5.58 12.74 -6.39
N GLY A 141 5.40 14.06 -6.49
CA GLY A 141 5.64 14.82 -7.71
C GLY A 141 4.64 14.53 -8.84
N VAL A 142 3.46 14.01 -8.49
CA VAL A 142 2.38 13.75 -9.45
C VAL A 142 1.50 15.00 -9.63
N SER A 143 0.83 15.11 -10.77
CA SER A 143 -0.12 16.18 -11.06
C SER A 143 -1.56 15.69 -11.14
N LYS A 144 -1.78 14.38 -11.27
CA LYS A 144 -3.10 13.75 -11.29
C LYS A 144 -3.17 12.53 -10.39
N VAL A 145 -4.28 12.40 -9.67
CA VAL A 145 -4.60 11.20 -8.89
C VAL A 145 -5.90 10.59 -9.44
N ILE A 146 -5.88 9.29 -9.69
CA ILE A 146 -7.04 8.50 -10.09
C ILE A 146 -7.49 7.72 -8.87
N TRP A 147 -8.74 7.94 -8.49
CA TRP A 147 -9.33 7.39 -7.27
C TRP A 147 -10.24 6.21 -7.60
N LEU A 148 -9.77 4.99 -7.34
CA LEU A 148 -10.62 3.81 -7.41
C LEU A 148 -11.55 3.76 -6.19
N PRO A 149 -12.84 3.37 -6.32
CA PRO A 149 -13.75 3.42 -5.18
C PRO A 149 -13.36 2.45 -4.05
N LYS A 150 -12.90 1.25 -4.42
CA LYS A 150 -12.56 0.15 -3.51
C LYS A 150 -11.31 -0.59 -3.98
N GLY A 151 -10.66 -1.27 -3.04
CA GLY A 151 -9.61 -2.26 -3.29
C GLY A 151 -10.19 -3.64 -3.58
N LEU A 152 -9.36 -4.67 -3.43
CA LEU A 152 -9.78 -6.07 -3.54
C LEU A 152 -10.78 -6.41 -2.41
N TYR A 153 -11.76 -7.27 -2.70
CA TYR A 153 -12.66 -7.82 -1.70
C TYR A 153 -11.90 -8.77 -0.76
N GLY A 154 -12.20 -8.74 0.55
CA GLY A 154 -11.47 -9.52 1.56
C GLY A 154 -10.22 -8.82 2.12
N ASP A 155 -9.92 -7.61 1.65
CA ASP A 155 -8.74 -6.84 2.03
C ASP A 155 -9.07 -5.75 3.07
N GLU A 156 -10.14 -5.94 3.85
CA GLU A 156 -10.66 -4.95 4.80
C GLU A 156 -9.65 -4.62 5.91
N MET A 157 -8.80 -5.58 6.27
CA MET A 157 -7.76 -5.44 7.29
C MET A 157 -6.75 -4.33 6.95
N ILE A 158 -6.44 -4.14 5.66
CA ILE A 158 -5.60 -3.04 5.18
C ILE A 158 -6.41 -1.93 4.49
N SER A 159 -7.74 -2.00 4.57
CA SER A 159 -8.67 -1.03 3.97
C SER A 159 -8.61 -0.97 2.44
N GLY A 160 -8.30 -2.09 1.78
CA GLY A 160 -8.34 -2.21 0.32
C GLY A 160 -7.23 -1.44 -0.38
N HIS A 161 -5.99 -1.88 -0.22
CA HIS A 161 -4.83 -1.27 -0.89
C HIS A 161 -4.93 -1.36 -2.42
N VAL A 162 -4.32 -0.39 -3.11
CA VAL A 162 -4.36 -0.34 -4.57
C VAL A 162 -3.50 -1.45 -5.19
N ASP A 163 -2.38 -1.81 -4.58
CA ASP A 163 -1.43 -2.80 -5.10
C ASP A 163 -1.99 -4.23 -5.22
N ASN A 164 -3.13 -4.52 -4.56
CA ASN A 164 -3.88 -5.77 -4.72
C ASN A 164 -4.95 -5.72 -5.81
N ILE A 165 -5.39 -4.53 -6.24
CA ILE A 165 -6.44 -4.37 -7.26
C ILE A 165 -5.93 -3.83 -8.59
N CYS A 166 -4.96 -2.92 -8.61
CA CYS A 166 -4.54 -2.21 -9.81
C CYS A 166 -3.09 -1.72 -9.72
N CYS A 167 -2.33 -1.94 -10.79
CA CYS A 167 -0.96 -1.43 -10.88
C CYS A 167 -0.66 -0.89 -12.29
N PHE A 168 0.26 0.07 -12.39
CA PHE A 168 0.81 0.45 -13.69
C PHE A 168 1.82 -0.61 -14.16
N THR A 169 1.81 -0.92 -15.46
CA THR A 169 2.89 -1.68 -16.14
C THR A 169 3.71 -0.83 -17.09
N GLY A 170 3.28 0.42 -17.27
CA GLY A 170 3.95 1.45 -18.04
C GLY A 170 3.07 2.70 -18.08
N PRO A 171 3.55 3.79 -18.71
CA PRO A 171 2.74 4.98 -18.88
C PRO A 171 1.41 4.63 -19.59
N SER A 172 0.30 5.08 -19.03
CA SER A 172 -1.05 4.82 -19.53
C SER A 172 -1.48 3.34 -19.67
N THR A 173 -0.76 2.36 -19.09
CA THR A 173 -1.16 0.94 -19.11
C THR A 173 -1.27 0.40 -17.70
N VAL A 174 -2.41 -0.21 -17.37
CA VAL A 174 -2.69 -0.78 -16.05
C VAL A 174 -3.10 -2.24 -16.12
N LEU A 175 -2.69 -3.00 -15.11
CA LEU A 175 -3.29 -4.31 -14.81
C LEU A 175 -4.39 -4.10 -13.79
N LEU A 176 -5.55 -4.74 -14.00
CA LEU A 176 -6.68 -4.69 -13.09
C LEU A 176 -7.07 -6.11 -12.68
N SER A 177 -7.06 -6.39 -11.38
CA SER A 177 -7.63 -7.62 -10.79
C SER A 177 -9.10 -7.76 -11.21
N TRP A 178 -9.44 -8.88 -11.83
CA TRP A 178 -10.71 -9.06 -12.51
C TRP A 178 -11.32 -10.44 -12.23
N ILE A 179 -12.65 -10.51 -12.25
CA ILE A 179 -13.42 -11.74 -12.26
C ILE A 179 -14.61 -11.55 -13.20
N ASP A 180 -14.97 -12.59 -13.97
CA ASP A 180 -16.15 -12.51 -14.87
C ASP A 180 -17.44 -12.94 -14.18
N ASP A 181 -17.35 -13.75 -13.12
CA ASP A 181 -18.49 -14.21 -12.36
C ASP A 181 -19.13 -13.04 -11.59
N LYS A 182 -20.30 -12.61 -12.06
CA LYS A 182 -21.05 -11.50 -11.48
C LYS A 182 -21.65 -11.80 -10.12
N SER A 183 -21.68 -13.07 -9.72
CA SER A 183 -22.14 -13.48 -8.38
C SER A 183 -21.03 -13.40 -7.33
N ASP A 184 -19.77 -13.31 -7.77
CA ASP A 184 -18.64 -13.09 -6.88
C ASP A 184 -18.61 -11.63 -6.40
N PRO A 185 -18.49 -11.36 -5.09
CA PRO A 185 -18.45 -10.01 -4.54
C PRO A 185 -17.28 -9.15 -5.08
N GLN A 186 -16.18 -9.75 -5.54
CA GLN A 186 -15.09 -9.04 -6.21
C GLN A 186 -15.55 -8.40 -7.53
N TYR A 187 -16.57 -8.94 -8.21
CA TYR A 187 -17.03 -8.40 -9.49
C TYR A 187 -17.45 -6.94 -9.39
N GLU A 188 -18.17 -6.56 -8.34
CA GLU A 188 -18.60 -5.17 -8.15
C GLU A 188 -17.42 -4.21 -7.99
N HIS A 189 -16.38 -4.64 -7.26
CA HIS A 189 -15.17 -3.86 -7.04
C HIS A 189 -14.38 -3.69 -8.35
N SER A 190 -14.16 -4.79 -9.08
CA SER A 190 -13.48 -4.78 -10.37
C SER A 190 -14.24 -3.97 -11.43
N ALA A 191 -15.57 -4.10 -11.51
CA ALA A 191 -16.39 -3.37 -12.46
C ALA A 191 -16.37 -1.87 -12.19
N ALA A 192 -16.47 -1.45 -10.92
CA ALA A 192 -16.39 -0.03 -10.55
C ALA A 192 -15.01 0.56 -10.86
N ALA A 193 -13.93 -0.17 -10.57
CA ALA A 193 -12.58 0.26 -10.94
C ALA A 193 -12.41 0.38 -12.46
N PHE A 194 -12.91 -0.61 -13.23
CA PHE A 194 -12.86 -0.58 -14.69
C PHE A 194 -13.61 0.61 -15.29
N ASP A 195 -14.78 0.97 -14.73
CA ASP A 195 -15.55 2.13 -15.18
C ASP A 195 -14.79 3.45 -14.94
N VAL A 196 -14.21 3.63 -13.76
CA VAL A 196 -13.36 4.81 -13.47
C VAL A 196 -12.18 4.89 -14.42
N LEU A 197 -11.44 3.78 -14.60
CA LEU A 197 -10.25 3.73 -15.45
C LEU A 197 -10.60 4.01 -16.92
N SER A 198 -11.72 3.48 -17.42
CA SER A 198 -12.18 3.66 -18.82
C SER A 198 -12.60 5.10 -19.12
N ASN A 199 -13.21 5.76 -18.13
CA ASN A 199 -13.73 7.13 -18.27
C ASN A 199 -12.70 8.21 -17.92
N THR A 200 -11.58 7.84 -17.33
CA THR A 200 -10.52 8.77 -16.94
C THR A 200 -9.41 8.84 -17.99
N THR A 201 -8.53 9.83 -17.87
CA THR A 201 -7.26 9.94 -18.60
C THR A 201 -6.13 10.08 -17.58
N ASP A 202 -4.89 9.84 -17.99
CA ASP A 202 -3.75 10.09 -17.11
C ASP A 202 -3.38 11.60 -17.04
N ALA A 203 -2.28 11.92 -16.36
CA ALA A 203 -1.79 13.29 -16.21
C ALA A 203 -1.41 13.99 -17.53
N LYS A 204 -1.08 13.21 -18.57
CA LYS A 204 -0.76 13.71 -19.91
C LYS A 204 -1.97 13.68 -20.86
N GLY A 205 -3.15 13.35 -20.36
CA GLY A 205 -4.39 13.29 -21.14
C GLY A 205 -4.55 12.03 -21.99
N ARG A 206 -3.71 11.00 -21.79
CA ARG A 206 -3.83 9.73 -22.51
C ARG A 206 -4.97 8.89 -21.91
N LYS A 207 -5.65 8.13 -22.75
CA LYS A 207 -6.56 7.08 -22.30
C LYS A 207 -5.77 5.92 -21.73
N LEU A 208 -6.31 5.25 -20.72
CA LEU A 208 -5.67 4.09 -20.11
C LEU A 208 -5.97 2.82 -20.92
N ASP A 209 -4.94 2.05 -21.22
CA ASP A 209 -5.06 0.66 -21.65
C ASP A 209 -5.20 -0.23 -20.40
N ILE A 210 -6.28 -1.00 -20.32
CA ILE A 210 -6.68 -1.75 -19.12
C ILE A 210 -6.61 -3.24 -19.43
N ILE A 211 -5.60 -3.91 -18.88
CA ILE A 211 -5.40 -5.34 -19.02
C ILE A 211 -6.02 -6.02 -17.79
N LYS A 212 -7.05 -6.83 -18.01
CA LYS A 212 -7.70 -7.60 -16.96
C LYS A 212 -6.84 -8.82 -16.61
N ILE A 213 -6.55 -8.98 -15.32
CA ILE A 213 -5.85 -10.15 -14.78
C ILE A 213 -6.82 -10.90 -13.89
N HIS A 214 -7.15 -12.13 -14.28
CA HIS A 214 -8.11 -12.92 -13.53
C HIS A 214 -7.54 -13.30 -12.16
N VAL A 215 -8.30 -12.96 -11.12
CA VAL A 215 -8.06 -13.47 -9.77
C VAL A 215 -8.21 -14.99 -9.78
N PRO A 216 -7.45 -15.73 -8.94
CA PRO A 216 -7.72 -17.15 -8.76
C PRO A 216 -9.15 -17.34 -8.22
N GLY A 217 -9.66 -18.58 -8.24
CA GLY A 217 -10.87 -18.88 -7.49
C GLY A 217 -10.70 -18.51 -6.00
N PRO A 218 -11.80 -18.33 -5.25
CA PRO A 218 -11.71 -18.02 -3.82
C PRO A 218 -10.78 -19.00 -3.13
N LEU A 219 -9.71 -18.47 -2.54
CA LEU A 219 -8.83 -19.24 -1.70
C LEU A 219 -9.38 -19.19 -0.29
N CYS A 220 -9.28 -20.32 0.42
CA CYS A 220 -9.70 -20.42 1.80
C CYS A 220 -8.55 -21.04 2.59
N MET A 221 -8.31 -20.51 3.78
CA MET A 221 -7.37 -21.13 4.70
C MET A 221 -7.90 -22.51 5.11
N THR A 222 -7.07 -23.54 5.03
CA THR A 222 -7.49 -24.87 5.48
C THR A 222 -7.61 -24.89 7.00
N GLU A 223 -8.45 -25.78 7.53
CA GLU A 223 -8.60 -25.95 8.98
C GLU A 223 -7.26 -26.24 9.67
N GLU A 224 -6.40 -27.05 9.06
CA GLU A 224 -5.07 -27.38 9.59
C GLU A 224 -4.19 -26.14 9.76
N VAL A 225 -4.21 -25.23 8.78
CA VAL A 225 -3.49 -23.95 8.87
C VAL A 225 -4.16 -23.01 9.87
N ALA A 226 -5.48 -23.08 10.03
CA ALA A 226 -6.26 -22.28 10.97
C ALA A 226 -6.10 -22.67 12.43
N GLN A 227 -5.89 -23.96 12.75
CA GLN A 227 -5.84 -24.47 14.12
C GLN A 227 -4.95 -23.68 15.10
N PRO A 228 -3.72 -23.26 14.73
CA PRO A 228 -2.87 -22.45 15.62
C PRO A 228 -3.42 -21.04 15.90
N PHE A 229 -4.30 -20.52 15.04
CA PHE A 229 -4.81 -19.15 15.09
C PHE A 229 -6.23 -19.03 15.66
N LEU A 230 -6.95 -20.14 15.82
CA LEU A 230 -8.34 -20.18 16.34
C LEU A 230 -8.50 -19.64 17.78
N GLY A 231 -7.41 -19.45 18.53
CA GLY A 231 -7.40 -18.81 19.84
C GLY A 231 -7.11 -17.30 19.83
N SER A 232 -6.84 -16.69 18.66
CA SER A 232 -6.38 -15.29 18.57
C SER A 232 -6.88 -14.53 17.34
N VAL A 233 -7.45 -15.21 16.35
CA VAL A 233 -7.94 -14.59 15.10
C VAL A 233 -9.29 -15.21 14.74
N ARG A 234 -10.27 -14.36 14.39
CA ARG A 234 -11.49 -14.84 13.72
C ARG A 234 -11.11 -15.25 12.31
N VAL A 235 -11.14 -16.55 12.02
CA VAL A 235 -11.03 -17.06 10.66
C VAL A 235 -12.29 -16.62 9.92
N PHE A 236 -12.15 -15.72 8.96
CA PHE A 236 -13.25 -15.36 8.07
C PHE A 236 -13.29 -16.38 6.93
N ASP A 237 -14.49 -16.80 6.54
CA ASP A 237 -14.71 -17.93 5.62
C ASP A 237 -14.20 -17.73 4.19
N LYS A 238 -13.52 -16.62 3.85
CA LYS A 238 -13.12 -16.27 2.47
C LYS A 238 -11.92 -15.33 2.41
N ASP A 239 -10.71 -15.81 2.71
CA ASP A 239 -9.49 -15.02 2.55
C ASP A 239 -8.87 -15.25 1.16
N ILE A 240 -9.09 -14.32 0.24
CA ILE A 240 -8.44 -14.34 -1.09
C ILE A 240 -6.94 -14.01 -0.90
N PHE A 241 -6.09 -15.03 -0.90
CA PHE A 241 -4.64 -14.84 -1.03
C PHE A 241 -4.34 -14.34 -2.45
N GLN A 242 -3.78 -13.13 -2.58
CA GLN A 242 -3.50 -12.56 -3.89
C GLN A 242 -2.06 -12.07 -4.05
N PHE A 243 -1.57 -12.20 -5.28
CA PHE A 243 -0.26 -11.72 -5.72
C PHE A 243 -0.20 -10.19 -5.61
N CYS A 244 0.63 -9.65 -4.71
CA CYS A 244 1.07 -8.26 -4.82
C CYS A 244 1.79 -8.08 -6.17
N PHE A 245 1.34 -7.12 -6.97
CA PHE A 245 2.06 -6.73 -8.18
C PHE A 245 3.35 -5.98 -7.79
N ALA A 246 4.44 -6.71 -7.60
CA ALA A 246 5.76 -6.10 -7.54
C ALA A 246 6.24 -5.79 -8.96
N VAL A 247 5.69 -4.75 -9.59
CA VAL A 247 6.26 -4.20 -10.82
C VAL A 247 7.36 -3.21 -10.40
N LEU A 248 8.61 -3.62 -10.56
CA LEU A 248 9.74 -2.69 -10.50
C LEU A 248 9.77 -1.90 -11.83
N PRO A 249 9.89 -0.56 -11.80
CA PRO A 249 10.07 0.26 -12.99
C PRO A 249 11.39 -0.04 -13.72
#